data_AF-A0AAU6T5R1-F1
#
_entry.id   AF-A0AAU6T5R1-F1
#
_cell.length_a   1.000
_cell.length_b   1.000
_cell.length_c   1.000
_cell.angle_alpha   90.00
_cell.angle_beta   90.00
_cell.angle_gamma   90.00
#
_symmetry.space_group_name_H-M   'P 1'
#
loop_
_entity.id
_entity.type
_entity.pdbx_description
1 polymer ?
#
loop_
_entity_poly.entity_id
_entity_poly.type
_entity_poly.pdbx_seq_one_letter_code
_entity_poly.pdbx_strand_id
1 'polypeptide(L)'
;MSERSIELIKQSINGANKYDYFIVGIGAATFSYFAKDFKVSDDFYINESTLTLLALALLSISVVCGLKTISLYNVYLNKNGKYLDLSEHLAGYKKNAIEGGIAINEENGDILYPDESELKAQILSELLPERKYQLLREFNFEVRHSPMPPDGTLRIP
;
A
#
# COMPACT_ATOMS: atom_id res chain seq x y z
N MET A 1 4.62 13.32 -10.10
CA MET A 1 4.08 13.15 -8.73
C MET A 1 3.65 14.49 -8.20
N SER A 2 2.35 14.78 -8.32
CA SER A 2 1.72 15.95 -7.71
C SER A 2 2.03 16.05 -6.21
N GLU A 3 2.23 17.26 -5.70
CA GLU A 3 2.41 17.49 -4.25
C GLU A 3 1.28 16.86 -3.44
N ARG A 4 0.05 16.87 -3.99
CA ARG A 4 -1.14 16.31 -3.35
C ARG A 4 -1.10 14.78 -3.26
N SER A 5 -0.65 14.09 -4.30
CA SER A 5 -0.51 12.63 -4.27
C SER A 5 0.61 12.21 -3.30
N ILE A 6 1.69 13.00 -3.21
CA ILE A 6 2.77 12.80 -2.23
C ILE A 6 2.29 13.03 -0.80
N GLU A 7 1.50 14.08 -0.55
CA GLU A 7 0.95 14.38 0.77
C GLU A 7 -0.02 13.30 1.26
N LEU A 8 -0.91 12.80 0.39
CA LEU A 8 -1.82 11.71 0.72
C LEU A 8 -1.07 10.41 1.04
N ILE A 9 -0.03 10.08 0.26
CA ILE A 9 0.84 8.93 0.53
C ILE A 9 1.56 9.12 1.87
N LYS A 10 2.13 10.31 2.12
CA LYS A 10 2.81 10.63 3.39
C LYS A 10 1.86 10.51 4.58
N GLN A 11 0.64 11.03 4.47
CA GLN A 11 -0.36 11.00 5.54
C GLN A 11 -0.83 9.56 5.83
N SER A 12 -1.06 8.75 4.80
CA SER A 12 -1.39 7.33 4.95
C SER A 12 -0.24 6.53 5.58
N ILE A 13 1.01 6.78 5.17
CA ILE A 13 2.21 6.18 5.78
C ILE A 13 2.37 6.63 7.25
N ASN A 14 1.93 7.84 7.61
CA ASN A 14 2.14 8.37 8.96
C ASN A 14 1.18 7.81 10.01
N GLY A 15 -0.04 7.39 9.62
CA GLY A 15 -1.09 6.97 10.55
C GLY A 15 -1.15 5.46 10.78
N ALA A 16 -1.54 4.72 9.73
CA ALA A 16 -1.81 3.27 9.83
C ALA A 16 -0.54 2.46 10.06
N ASN A 17 0.51 2.74 9.28
CA ASN A 17 1.76 1.99 9.36
C ASN A 17 2.44 2.13 10.73
N LYS A 18 2.39 3.31 11.38
CA LYS A 18 3.03 3.50 12.68
C LYS A 18 2.44 2.62 13.76
N TYR A 19 1.11 2.48 13.77
CA TYR A 19 0.42 1.62 14.72
C TYR A 19 0.77 0.15 14.48
N ASP A 20 0.71 -0.31 13.23
CA ASP A 20 1.02 -1.70 12.89
C ASP A 20 2.49 -2.05 13.18
N TYR A 21 3.43 -1.16 12.84
CA TYR A 21 4.85 -1.32 13.20
C TYR A 21 5.05 -1.33 14.72
N PHE A 22 4.30 -0.51 15.47
CA PHE A 22 4.38 -0.49 16.92
C PHE A 22 3.88 -1.80 17.54
N ILE A 23 2.73 -2.31 17.11
CA ILE A 23 2.15 -3.57 17.58
C ILE A 23 3.08 -4.75 17.25
N VAL A 24 3.57 -4.82 16.01
CA VAL A 24 4.54 -5.85 15.60
C VAL A 24 5.83 -5.73 16.40
N GLY A 25 6.30 -4.52 16.67
CA GLY A 25 7.48 -4.24 17.50
C GLY A 25 7.33 -4.75 18.94
N ILE A 26 6.20 -4.45 19.58
CA ILE A 26 5.89 -4.99 20.92
C ILE A 26 5.80 -6.51 20.89
N GLY A 27 5.15 -7.09 19.88
CA GLY A 27 5.03 -8.54 19.72
C GLY A 27 6.39 -9.21 19.61
N ALA A 28 7.29 -8.66 18.78
CA ALA A 28 8.65 -9.16 18.61
C ALA A 28 9.50 -9.02 19.88
N ALA A 29 9.38 -7.90 20.60
CA ALA A 29 10.08 -7.69 21.86
C ALA A 29 9.60 -8.66 22.94
N THR A 30 8.29 -8.85 23.03
CA THR A 30 7.65 -9.80 23.97
C THR A 30 8.09 -11.22 23.67
N PHE A 31 8.08 -11.63 22.40
CA PHE A 31 8.61 -12.92 21.97
C PHE A 31 10.08 -13.10 22.38
N SER A 32 10.93 -12.10 22.09
CA SER A 32 12.36 -12.17 22.40
C SER A 32 12.62 -12.29 23.91
N TYR A 33 11.83 -11.59 24.73
CA TYR A 33 11.91 -11.66 26.19
C TYR A 33 11.57 -13.06 26.70
N PHE A 34 10.45 -13.63 26.28
CA PHE A 34 10.03 -14.96 26.75
C PHE A 34 10.86 -16.11 26.14
N ALA A 35 11.34 -15.96 24.91
CA ALA A 35 12.15 -16.97 24.24
C ALA A 35 13.54 -17.10 24.88
N LYS A 36 14.12 -16.00 25.38
CA LYS A 36 15.46 -15.99 26.00
C LYS A 36 15.56 -16.93 27.20
N ASP A 37 14.54 -16.94 28.04
CA ASP A 37 14.54 -17.69 29.30
C ASP A 37 13.88 -19.06 29.17
N PHE A 38 13.42 -19.43 27.96
CA PHE A 38 12.79 -20.72 27.71
C PHE A 38 13.79 -21.87 27.74
N LYS A 39 13.55 -22.84 28.62
CA LYS A 39 14.32 -24.08 28.71
C LYS A 39 13.47 -25.25 28.21
N VAL A 40 14.06 -26.06 27.34
CA VAL A 40 13.44 -27.29 26.85
C VAL A 40 13.51 -28.34 27.95
N SER A 41 12.38 -28.96 28.27
CA SER A 41 12.33 -30.17 29.10
C SER A 41 12.59 -31.39 28.22
N ASP A 42 13.40 -32.32 28.70
CA ASP A 42 13.84 -33.51 27.93
C ASP A 42 12.70 -34.52 27.66
N ASP A 43 11.62 -34.45 28.44
CA ASP A 43 10.50 -35.37 28.33
C ASP A 43 9.33 -34.80 27.49
N PHE A 44 8.94 -35.53 26.45
CA PHE A 44 7.89 -35.16 25.51
C PHE A 44 6.49 -35.53 26.05
N TYR A 45 6.00 -34.76 27.02
CA TYR A 45 4.64 -34.87 27.57
C TYR A 45 3.92 -33.52 27.48
N ILE A 46 2.58 -33.53 27.52
CA ILE A 46 1.79 -32.30 27.67
C ILE A 46 2.02 -31.77 29.09
N ASN A 47 2.95 -30.83 29.18
CA ASN A 47 3.32 -30.13 30.40
C ASN A 47 3.25 -28.61 30.15
N GLU A 48 3.48 -27.83 31.20
CA GLU A 48 3.52 -26.37 31.13
C GLU A 48 4.50 -25.88 30.04
N SER A 49 5.70 -26.47 29.96
CA SER A 49 6.72 -26.12 28.97
C SER A 49 6.23 -26.30 27.52
N THR A 50 5.47 -27.36 27.21
CA THR A 50 4.90 -27.56 25.86
C THR A 50 3.82 -26.54 25.51
N LEU A 51 3.01 -26.11 26.49
CA LEU A 51 2.03 -25.03 26.30
C LEU A 51 2.74 -23.68 26.06
N THR A 52 3.80 -23.39 26.82
CA THR A 52 4.61 -22.19 26.62
C THR A 52 5.30 -22.19 25.24
N LEU A 53 5.83 -23.33 24.80
CA LEU A 53 6.41 -23.49 23.46
C LEU A 53 5.37 -23.22 22.37
N LEU A 54 4.15 -23.78 22.51
CA LEU A 54 3.06 -23.55 21.56
C LEU A 54 2.66 -22.06 21.51
N ALA A 55 2.55 -21.41 22.67
CA ALA A 55 2.25 -19.99 22.75
C ALA A 55 3.34 -19.12 22.08
N LEU A 56 4.62 -19.44 22.32
CA LEU A 56 5.76 -18.80 21.66
C LEU A 56 5.73 -19.01 20.13
N ALA A 57 5.39 -20.21 19.68
CA ALA A 57 5.27 -20.52 18.25
C ALA A 57 4.13 -19.73 17.60
N LEU A 58 2.95 -19.68 18.24
CA LEU A 58 1.81 -18.88 17.77
C LEU A 58 2.13 -17.38 17.75
N LEU A 59 2.82 -16.88 18.78
CA LEU A 59 3.26 -15.49 18.83
C LEU A 59 4.25 -15.18 17.71
N SER A 60 5.20 -16.09 17.44
CA SER A 60 6.15 -15.95 16.33
C SER A 60 5.44 -15.90 14.98
N ILE A 61 4.49 -16.80 14.73
CA ILE A 61 3.67 -16.81 13.51
C ILE A 61 2.89 -15.49 13.37
N SER A 62 2.29 -15.00 14.46
CA SER A 62 1.56 -13.73 14.47
C SER A 62 2.44 -12.54 14.05
N VAL A 63 3.66 -12.44 14.61
CA VAL A 63 4.63 -11.39 14.25
C VAL A 63 5.03 -11.47 12.78
N VAL A 64 5.32 -12.67 12.27
CA VAL A 64 5.68 -12.88 10.85
C VAL A 64 4.53 -12.51 9.92
N CYS A 65 3.30 -12.92 10.26
CA CYS A 65 2.10 -12.54 9.52
C CYS A 65 1.91 -11.01 9.51
N GLY A 66 2.04 -10.35 10.66
CA GLY A 66 1.94 -8.88 10.76
C GLY A 66 2.95 -8.16 9.87
N LEU A 67 4.23 -8.59 9.86
CA LEU A 67 5.26 -8.03 8.98
C LEU A 67 4.91 -8.21 7.50
N LYS A 68 4.39 -9.38 7.12
CA LYS A 68 3.95 -9.64 5.75
C LYS A 68 2.78 -8.75 5.34
N THR A 69 1.79 -8.57 6.21
CA THR A 69 0.66 -7.67 5.98
C THR A 69 1.13 -6.24 5.75
N ILE A 70 2.01 -5.71 6.60
CA ILE A 70 2.55 -4.35 6.43
C ILE A 70 3.31 -4.22 5.10
N SER A 71 4.09 -5.24 4.73
CA SER A 71 4.82 -5.25 3.46
C SER A 71 3.88 -5.22 2.25
N LEU A 72 2.79 -5.99 2.28
CA LEU A 72 1.81 -6.03 1.19
C LEU A 72 1.06 -4.70 1.09
N TYR A 73 0.62 -4.16 2.23
CA TYR A 73 -0.02 -2.86 2.30
C TYR A 73 0.85 -1.74 1.69
N ASN A 74 2.15 -1.70 2.01
CA ASN A 74 3.07 -0.73 1.42
C ASN A 74 3.22 -0.88 -0.10
N VAL A 75 3.25 -2.12 -0.61
CA VAL A 75 3.29 -2.38 -2.05
C VAL A 75 2.01 -1.88 -2.72
N TYR A 76 0.85 -2.15 -2.11
CA TYR A 76 -0.43 -1.66 -2.60
C TYR A 76 -0.48 -0.14 -2.62
N LEU A 77 -0.09 0.52 -1.52
CA LEU A 77 -0.07 1.98 -1.42
C LEU A 77 0.80 2.61 -2.52
N ASN A 78 1.97 2.04 -2.79
CA ASN A 78 2.85 2.51 -3.85
C ASN A 78 2.22 2.36 -5.25
N LYS A 79 1.60 1.21 -5.53
CA LYS A 79 0.90 0.98 -6.80
C LYS A 79 -0.27 1.97 -6.98
N ASN A 80 -1.05 2.20 -5.91
CA ASN A 80 -2.15 3.15 -5.93
C ASN A 80 -1.67 4.58 -6.12
N GLY A 81 -0.57 4.98 -5.46
CA GLY A 81 0.07 6.28 -5.66
C GLY A 81 0.52 6.51 -7.10
N LYS A 82 1.15 5.50 -7.73
CA LYS A 82 1.51 5.55 -9.16
C LYS A 82 0.29 5.63 -10.08
N TYR A 83 -0.79 4.95 -9.74
CA TYR A 83 -2.03 5.03 -10.51
C TYR A 83 -2.64 6.44 -10.42
N LEU A 84 -2.69 7.03 -9.24
CA LEU A 84 -3.19 8.38 -9.03
C LEU A 84 -2.37 9.40 -9.83
N ASP A 85 -1.04 9.33 -9.75
CA ASP A 85 -0.13 10.20 -10.52
C ASP A 85 -0.37 10.11 -12.04
N LEU A 86 -0.52 8.89 -12.57
CA LEU A 86 -0.82 8.69 -14.00
C LEU A 86 -2.22 9.20 -14.38
N SER A 87 -3.19 9.13 -13.47
CA SER A 87 -4.53 9.65 -13.70
C SER A 87 -4.56 11.18 -13.72
N GLU A 88 -3.76 11.83 -12.88
CA GLU A 88 -3.55 13.28 -12.87
C GLU A 88 -2.88 13.73 -14.18
N HIS A 89 -1.83 13.04 -14.61
CA HIS A 89 -1.19 13.29 -15.91
C HIS A 89 -2.15 13.13 -17.09
N LEU A 90 -3.00 12.09 -17.10
CA LEU A 90 -4.02 11.94 -18.13
C LEU A 90 -4.96 13.14 -18.17
N ALA A 91 -5.42 13.61 -17.01
CA ALA A 91 -6.31 14.78 -16.94
C ALA A 91 -5.63 16.04 -17.50
N GLY A 92 -4.35 16.25 -17.17
CA GLY A 92 -3.53 17.34 -17.71
C GLY A 92 -3.37 17.26 -19.23
N TYR A 93 -3.01 16.09 -19.77
CA TYR A 93 -2.86 15.90 -21.22
C TYR A 93 -4.17 16.08 -21.98
N LYS A 94 -5.29 15.56 -21.46
CA LYS A 94 -6.61 15.77 -22.08
C LYS A 94 -7.01 17.24 -22.10
N LYS A 95 -6.78 17.96 -21.00
CA LYS A 95 -7.06 19.39 -20.92
C LYS A 95 -6.24 20.16 -21.97
N ASN A 96 -4.94 19.86 -22.07
CA ASN A 96 -4.07 20.52 -23.05
C ASN A 96 -4.46 20.21 -24.50
N ALA A 97 -4.85 18.96 -24.80
CA ALA A 97 -5.33 18.57 -26.12
C ALA A 97 -6.61 19.30 -26.54
N ILE A 98 -7.49 19.64 -25.58
CA ILE A 98 -8.72 20.39 -25.83
C ILE A 98 -8.46 21.89 -25.98
N GLU A 99 -7.57 22.46 -25.16
CA GLU A 99 -7.26 23.89 -25.15
C GLU A 99 -6.36 24.31 -26.34
N GLY A 100 -5.65 23.35 -26.96
CA GLY A 100 -4.93 23.53 -28.23
C GLY A 100 -3.72 24.46 -28.17
N GLY A 101 -3.32 24.90 -26.97
CA GLY A 101 -2.19 25.79 -26.73
C GLY A 101 -0.93 25.04 -26.28
N ILE A 102 0.23 25.69 -26.36
CA ILE A 102 1.44 25.22 -25.68
C ILE A 102 1.27 25.56 -24.20
N ALA A 103 0.97 24.56 -23.38
CA ALA A 103 0.87 24.72 -21.93
C ALA A 103 2.19 24.31 -21.27
N ILE A 104 2.50 24.90 -20.12
CA ILE A 104 3.57 24.43 -19.24
C ILE A 104 2.89 23.71 -18.09
N ASN A 105 3.28 22.47 -17.83
CA ASN A 105 2.82 21.77 -16.64
C ASN A 105 3.47 22.42 -15.41
N GLU A 106 2.68 23.10 -14.57
CA GLU A 106 3.18 23.81 -13.39
C GLU A 106 3.88 22.89 -12.38
N GLU A 107 3.54 21.59 -12.34
CA GLU A 107 4.14 20.64 -11.39
C GLU A 107 5.50 20.10 -11.84
N ASN A 108 5.70 19.88 -13.15
CA ASN A 108 6.92 19.25 -13.68
C ASN A 108 7.81 20.23 -14.45
N GLY A 109 7.29 21.40 -14.83
CA GLY A 109 7.94 22.32 -15.77
C GLY A 109 7.95 21.82 -17.22
N ASP A 110 7.28 20.70 -17.50
CA ASP A 110 7.23 20.10 -18.85
C ASP A 110 6.42 20.97 -19.80
N ILE A 111 6.96 21.20 -21.00
CA ILE A 111 6.25 21.86 -22.09
C ILE A 111 5.34 20.83 -22.76
N LEU A 112 4.04 21.13 -22.76
CA LEU A 112 3.01 20.27 -23.32
C LEU A 112 2.59 20.78 -24.69
N TYR A 113 3.03 20.08 -25.74
CA TYR A 113 2.53 20.30 -27.09
C TYR A 113 1.16 19.61 -27.28
N PRO A 114 0.18 20.23 -27.96
CA PRO A 114 -1.15 19.68 -28.13
C PRO A 114 -1.14 18.28 -28.78
N ASP A 115 -0.41 18.14 -29.89
CA ASP A 115 -0.34 16.90 -30.68
C ASP A 115 0.27 15.74 -29.87
N GLU A 116 1.32 16.02 -29.09
CA GLU A 116 1.94 15.03 -28.20
C GLU A 116 1.05 14.69 -27.00
N SER A 117 0.29 15.68 -26.51
CA SER A 117 -0.61 15.51 -25.38
C SER A 117 -1.80 14.64 -25.76
N GLU A 118 -2.33 14.77 -26.97
CA GLU A 118 -3.39 13.91 -27.48
C GLU A 118 -2.93 12.44 -27.56
N LEU A 119 -1.75 12.20 -28.14
CA LEU A 119 -1.19 10.86 -28.27
C LEU A 119 -0.89 10.23 -26.89
N LYS A 120 -0.31 11.00 -25.96
CA LYS A 120 -0.07 10.54 -24.58
C LYS A 120 -1.39 10.27 -23.85
N ALA A 121 -2.40 11.11 -24.03
CA ALA A 121 -3.72 10.93 -23.41
C ALA A 121 -4.41 9.65 -23.92
N GLN A 122 -4.31 9.35 -25.22
CA GLN A 122 -4.85 8.11 -25.79
C GLN A 122 -4.17 6.88 -25.18
N ILE A 123 -2.84 6.84 -25.18
CA ILE A 123 -2.06 5.73 -24.61
C ILE A 123 -2.39 5.52 -23.12
N LEU A 124 -2.40 6.60 -22.33
CA LEU A 124 -2.74 6.53 -20.91
C LEU A 124 -4.19 6.08 -20.68
N SER A 125 -5.13 6.50 -21.53
CA SER A 125 -6.53 6.11 -21.42
C SER A 125 -6.77 4.62 -21.68
N GLU A 126 -5.92 3.99 -22.48
CA GLU A 126 -5.95 2.54 -22.74
C GLU A 126 -5.28 1.74 -21.62
N LEU A 127 -4.17 2.25 -21.06
CA LEU A 127 -3.39 1.54 -20.03
C LEU A 127 -3.96 1.64 -18.61
N LEU A 128 -4.64 2.75 -18.26
CA LEU A 128 -5.17 2.96 -16.91
C LEU A 128 -6.25 1.96 -16.48
N PRO A 129 -7.22 1.56 -17.33
CA PRO A 129 -8.20 0.53 -16.99
C PRO A 129 -7.58 -0.79 -16.57
N GLU A 130 -6.53 -1.23 -17.27
CA GLU A 130 -5.82 -2.47 -16.94
C GLU A 130 -5.13 -2.37 -15.57
N ARG A 131 -4.44 -1.24 -15.30
CA ARG A 131 -3.82 -1.00 -13.99
C ARG A 131 -4.84 -0.90 -12.86
N LYS A 132 -6.01 -0.29 -13.12
CA LYS A 132 -7.13 -0.26 -12.16
C LYS A 132 -7.62 -1.66 -11.85
N TYR A 133 -7.76 -2.52 -12.86
CA TYR A 133 -8.16 -3.91 -12.67
C TYR A 133 -7.13 -4.70 -11.84
N GLN A 134 -5.83 -4.51 -12.10
CA GLN A 134 -4.76 -5.14 -11.32
C GLN A 134 -4.80 -4.70 -9.85
N LEU A 135 -5.00 -3.40 -9.58
CA LEU A 135 -5.19 -2.88 -8.22
C LEU A 135 -6.41 -3.50 -7.53
N LEU A 136 -7.55 -3.58 -8.22
CA LEU A 136 -8.77 -4.18 -7.68
C LEU A 136 -8.63 -5.67 -7.40
N ARG A 137 -7.90 -6.41 -8.24
CA ARG A 137 -7.61 -7.83 -8.03
C ARG A 137 -6.76 -8.04 -6.79
N GLU A 138 -5.71 -7.24 -6.61
CA GLU A 138 -4.83 -7.31 -5.45
C GLU A 138 -5.57 -6.89 -4.17
N PHE A 139 -6.41 -5.86 -4.24
CA PHE A 139 -7.23 -5.40 -3.11
C PHE A 139 -8.31 -6.41 -2.70
N ASN A 140 -9.03 -7.01 -3.65
CA ASN A 140 -10.08 -8.01 -3.35
C ASN A 140 -9.51 -9.32 -2.75
N PHE A 141 -8.21 -9.58 -2.91
CA PHE A 141 -7.56 -10.68 -2.21
C PHE A 141 -7.33 -10.36 -0.72
N GLU A 142 -7.19 -9.08 -0.38
CA GLU A 142 -6.84 -8.58 0.94
C GLU A 142 -8.06 -8.10 1.75
N VAL A 143 -9.11 -7.62 1.07
CA VAL A 143 -10.27 -6.96 1.69
C VAL A 143 -11.57 -7.74 1.46
N ARG A 144 -11.71 -8.89 2.14
CA ARG A 144 -13.04 -9.50 2.36
C ARG A 144 -13.87 -8.75 3.43
N HIS A 145 -13.42 -7.61 3.95
CA HIS A 145 -14.09 -6.92 5.07
C HIS A 145 -14.32 -5.40 4.93
N SER A 146 -14.14 -4.78 3.76
CA SER A 146 -14.61 -3.39 3.52
C SER A 146 -14.72 -3.06 2.02
N PRO A 147 -15.93 -2.72 1.51
CA PRO A 147 -16.11 -2.35 0.11
C PRO A 147 -15.50 -0.96 -0.19
N MET A 148 -14.92 -0.81 -1.37
CA MET A 148 -14.35 0.44 -1.87
C MET A 148 -15.46 1.38 -2.42
N PRO A 149 -15.32 2.72 -2.31
CA PRO A 149 -16.29 3.66 -2.88
C PRO A 149 -16.37 3.59 -4.42
N PRO A 150 -17.52 3.95 -5.02
CA PRO A 150 -17.78 3.81 -6.46
C PRO A 150 -16.93 4.71 -7.36
N ASP A 151 -16.26 5.73 -6.80
CA ASP A 151 -15.31 6.60 -7.51
C ASP A 151 -13.93 5.96 -7.69
N GLY A 152 -13.67 4.79 -7.09
CA GLY A 152 -12.37 4.11 -7.15
C GLY A 152 -11.28 4.82 -6.35
N THR A 153 -11.65 5.77 -5.48
CA THR A 153 -10.73 6.41 -4.54
C THR A 153 -11.04 5.93 -3.12
N LEU A 154 -10.02 5.64 -2.34
CA LEU A 154 -10.20 5.47 -0.89
C LEU A 154 -10.49 6.86 -0.31
N ARG A 155 -11.75 7.10 0.10
CA ARG A 155 -12.03 8.15 1.09
C ARG A 155 -11.44 7.67 2.41
N ILE A 156 -10.27 8.18 2.75
CA ILE A 156 -9.65 8.03 4.07
C ILE A 156 -10.51 8.84 5.06
N PRO A 157 -11.01 8.28 6.17
CA PRO A 157 -11.56 9.08 7.27
C PRO A 157 -10.48 9.92 7.96
#